data_AF-A0A1E3R669-F1
#
_entry.id   AF-A0A1E3R669-F1
#
_cell.length_a   1.000
_cell.length_b   1.000
_cell.length_c   1.000
_cell.angle_alpha   90.00
_cell.angle_beta   90.00
_cell.angle_gamma   90.00
#
_symmetry.space_group_name_H-M   'P 1'
#
loop_
_entity.id
_entity.type
_entity.pdbx_description
1 polymer ?
#
loop_
_entity_poly.entity_id
_entity_poly.type
_entity_poly.pdbx_seq_one_letter_code
_entity_poly.pdbx_strand_id
1 'polypeptide(L)'
;MMRTVLRGKFAPDLSRPDVTRSFFFSPDVAEHLVRRYASCLQEESDRALLECMFRAPRIRPRAIPMLVLAAENDAVFTARETAATARAYGADWQLIPDLAHDLMLDTRWRRAADTLLHWLIRHGF
;
A
#
# COMPACT_ATOMS: atom_id res chain seq x y z
N MET A 1 19.89 15.31 6.81
CA MET A 1 20.23 13.91 7.13
C MET A 1 20.82 13.70 8.54
N MET A 2 21.19 14.75 9.32
CA MET A 2 21.79 14.62 10.67
C MET A 2 20.98 15.30 11.80
N ARG A 3 19.64 15.21 11.81
CA ARG A 3 18.81 15.71 12.94
C ARG A 3 17.85 14.69 13.55
N THR A 4 17.74 13.49 12.98
CA THR A 4 16.73 12.50 13.39
C THR A 4 17.18 11.61 14.57
N VAL A 5 18.49 11.50 14.83
CA VAL A 5 19.05 10.54 15.80
C VAL A 5 18.75 10.89 17.26
N LEU A 6 18.33 12.12 17.59
CA LEU A 6 18.11 12.55 18.98
C LEU A 6 16.68 12.31 19.53
N ARG A 7 15.75 11.78 18.73
CA ARG A 7 14.34 11.58 19.16
C ARG A 7 13.88 10.12 19.23
N GLY A 8 14.72 9.14 18.90
CA GLY A 8 14.33 7.73 18.93
C GLY A 8 13.22 7.36 17.93
N LYS A 9 12.97 8.20 16.92
CA LYS A 9 11.94 8.01 15.90
C LYS A 9 12.53 7.39 14.64
N PHE A 10 11.87 6.34 14.13
CA PHE A 10 12.27 5.60 12.94
C PHE A 10 11.28 5.81 11.78
N ALA A 11 10.00 6.05 12.07
CA ALA A 11 9.00 6.28 11.05
C ALA A 11 9.13 7.65 10.38
N PRO A 12 8.99 7.74 9.04
CA PRO A 12 8.89 9.03 8.37
C PRO A 12 7.59 9.74 8.76
N ASP A 13 7.63 11.06 8.80
CA ASP A 13 6.42 11.87 9.00
C ASP A 13 5.61 11.93 7.70
N LEU A 14 4.62 11.03 7.61
CA LEU A 14 3.75 10.88 6.44
C LEU A 14 2.76 12.05 6.26
N SER A 15 2.61 12.94 7.25
CA SER A 15 1.76 14.13 7.13
C SER A 15 2.38 15.22 6.24
N ARG A 16 3.67 15.08 5.92
CA ARG A 16 4.38 15.98 5.01
C ARG A 16 4.06 15.67 3.54
N PRO A 17 3.55 16.63 2.75
CA PRO A 17 3.14 16.38 1.37
C PRO A 17 4.23 15.79 0.45
N ASP A 18 5.50 16.15 0.65
CA ASP A 18 6.61 15.61 -0.13
C ASP A 18 6.82 14.12 0.14
N VAL A 19 6.72 13.71 1.41
CA VAL A 19 6.82 12.31 1.84
C VAL A 19 5.58 11.54 1.40
N THR A 20 4.38 12.09 1.61
CA THR A 20 3.12 11.48 1.15
C THR A 20 3.16 11.21 -0.35
N ARG A 21 3.62 12.18 -1.16
CA ARG A 21 3.76 12.00 -2.60
C ARG A 21 4.68 10.83 -2.94
N SER A 22 5.86 10.76 -2.33
CA SER A 22 6.86 9.75 -2.69
C SER A 22 6.46 8.34 -2.26
N PHE A 23 5.72 8.19 -1.16
CA PHE A 23 5.32 6.87 -0.64
C PHE A 23 4.02 6.38 -1.25
N PHE A 24 3.05 7.28 -1.49
CA PHE A 24 1.67 6.86 -1.73
C PHE A 24 1.12 7.07 -3.13
N PHE A 25 1.66 8.03 -3.89
CA PHE A 25 0.97 8.53 -5.07
C PHE A 25 1.78 8.44 -6.34
N SER A 26 1.10 8.16 -7.46
CA SER A 26 1.71 8.32 -8.78
C SER A 26 2.15 9.77 -9.01
N PRO A 27 3.20 10.01 -9.83
CA PRO A 27 3.75 11.34 -10.05
C PRO A 27 2.75 12.37 -10.57
N ASP A 28 1.71 11.91 -11.28
CA ASP A 28 0.67 12.73 -11.91
C ASP A 28 -0.55 13.04 -11.02
N VAL A 29 -0.58 12.57 -9.77
CA VAL A 29 -1.59 13.02 -8.80
C VAL A 29 -1.42 14.53 -8.56
N ALA A 30 -2.51 15.28 -8.73
CA ALA A 30 -2.51 16.74 -8.60
C ALA A 30 -2.06 17.19 -7.20
N GLU A 31 -1.22 18.23 -7.15
CA GLU A 31 -0.60 18.71 -5.91
C GLU A 31 -1.59 19.09 -4.80
N HIS A 32 -2.73 19.68 -5.17
CA HIS A 32 -3.76 20.03 -4.20
C HIS A 32 -4.41 18.78 -3.55
N LEU A 33 -4.50 17.66 -4.28
CA LEU A 33 -5.00 16.39 -3.74
C LEU A 33 -3.96 15.77 -2.79
N VAL A 34 -2.69 15.75 -3.18
CA VAL A 34 -1.61 15.28 -2.29
C VAL A 34 -1.62 16.05 -0.97
N ARG A 35 -1.71 17.39 -1.01
CA ARG A 35 -1.78 18.21 0.22
C ARG A 35 -3.01 17.91 1.05
N ARG A 36 -4.17 17.74 0.39
CA ARG A 36 -5.41 17.38 1.07
C ARG A 36 -5.26 16.04 1.78
N TYR A 37 -4.76 15.01 1.11
CA TYR A 37 -4.60 13.69 1.71
C TYR A 37 -3.51 13.67 2.78
N ALA A 38 -2.38 14.35 2.56
CA ALA A 38 -1.34 14.52 3.57
C ALA A 38 -1.87 15.15 4.87
N SER A 39 -2.79 16.12 4.77
CA SER A 39 -3.43 16.73 5.95
C SER A 39 -4.36 15.79 6.73
N CYS A 40 -4.77 14.67 6.12
CA CYS A 40 -5.54 13.62 6.79
C CYS A 40 -4.65 12.55 7.44
N LEU A 41 -3.34 12.57 7.19
CA LEU A 41 -2.37 11.64 7.76
C LEU A 41 -1.74 12.21 9.03
N GLN A 42 -1.17 11.31 9.82
CA GLN A 42 -0.42 11.63 11.03
C GLN A 42 0.92 10.89 11.01
N GLU A 43 1.76 11.17 12.00
CA GLU A 43 2.96 10.36 12.22
C GLU A 43 2.56 8.91 12.55
N GLU A 44 3.25 7.96 11.92
CA GLU A 44 3.05 6.54 12.20
C GLU A 44 3.63 6.12 13.55
N SER A 45 3.06 5.06 14.12
CA SER A 45 3.62 4.47 15.33
C SER A 45 4.93 3.75 15.00
N ASP A 46 6.04 4.18 15.60
CA ASP A 46 7.34 3.50 15.50
C ASP A 46 7.23 2.01 15.86
N ARG A 47 6.42 1.69 16.86
CA ARG A 47 6.16 0.29 17.25
C ARG A 47 5.43 -0.47 16.16
N ALA A 48 4.37 0.09 15.58
CA ALA A 48 3.64 -0.57 14.50
C ALA A 48 4.53 -0.79 13.28
N LEU A 49 5.37 0.19 12.93
CA LEU A 49 6.33 0.07 11.84
C LEU A 49 7.35 -1.05 12.09
N LEU A 50 7.95 -1.09 13.29
CA LEU A 50 8.89 -2.14 13.66
C LEU A 50 8.23 -3.53 13.69
N GLU A 51 7.02 -3.64 14.21
CA GLU A 51 6.26 -4.89 14.18
C GLU A 51 5.96 -5.31 12.73
N CYS A 52 5.57 -4.39 11.85
CA CYS A 52 5.36 -4.70 10.43
C CYS A 52 6.63 -5.21 9.74
N MET A 53 7.79 -4.61 10.04
CA MET A 53 9.07 -4.99 9.41
C MET A 53 9.65 -6.30 9.95
N PHE A 54 9.53 -6.55 11.25
CA PHE A 54 10.29 -7.61 11.92
C PHE A 54 9.42 -8.74 12.48
N ARG A 55 8.09 -8.59 12.51
CA ARG A 55 7.19 -9.59 13.06
C ARG A 55 6.34 -10.21 11.95
N ALA A 56 6.86 -11.29 11.36
CA ALA A 56 6.09 -12.08 10.41
C ALA A 56 4.82 -12.67 11.07
N PRO A 57 3.64 -12.53 10.45
CA PRO A 57 2.43 -13.15 10.96
C PRO A 57 2.52 -14.68 10.84
N ARG A 58 1.90 -15.40 11.77
CA ARG A 58 1.67 -16.84 11.61
C ARG A 58 0.53 -17.04 10.62
N ILE A 59 0.87 -17.48 9.41
CA ILE A 59 -0.10 -17.71 8.35
C ILE A 59 -0.86 -19.00 8.64
N ARG A 60 -2.19 -18.91 8.67
CA ARG A 60 -3.11 -20.05 8.79
C ARG A 60 -4.12 -19.94 7.65
N PRO A 61 -3.78 -20.45 6.45
CA PRO A 61 -4.65 -20.33 5.30
C PRO A 61 -6.01 -20.98 5.61
N ARG A 62 -7.07 -20.31 5.21
CA ARG A 62 -8.43 -20.86 5.22
C ARG A 62 -8.90 -20.97 3.77
N ALA A 63 -9.76 -21.93 3.49
CA ALA A 63 -10.39 -22.08 2.18
C ALA A 63 -11.48 -21.01 1.97
N ILE A 64 -11.06 -19.74 1.92
CA ILE A 64 -11.90 -18.60 1.57
C ILE A 64 -11.37 -17.98 0.28
N PRO A 65 -12.23 -17.62 -0.69
CA PRO A 65 -11.79 -16.86 -1.85
C PRO A 65 -11.10 -15.57 -1.40
N MET A 66 -9.90 -15.30 -1.92
CA MET A 66 -9.10 -14.14 -1.57
C MET A 66 -8.42 -13.58 -2.81
N LEU A 67 -8.36 -12.24 -2.89
CA LEU A 67 -7.63 -11.49 -3.89
C LEU A 67 -6.59 -10.62 -3.21
N VAL A 68 -5.35 -10.67 -3.71
CA VAL A 68 -4.30 -9.69 -3.43
C VAL A 68 -4.14 -8.80 -4.65
N LEU A 69 -4.58 -7.55 -4.53
CA LEU A 69 -4.33 -6.49 -5.52
C LEU A 69 -3.03 -5.77 -5.17
N ALA A 70 -2.13 -5.65 -6.14
CA ALA A 70 -0.83 -5.01 -5.99
C ALA A 70 -0.67 -3.87 -7.00
N ALA A 71 0.04 -2.81 -6.62
CA ALA A 71 0.46 -1.75 -7.52
C ALA A 71 1.85 -2.05 -8.09
N GLU A 72 2.07 -1.74 -9.37
CA GLU A 72 3.37 -1.90 -10.02
C GLU A 72 4.44 -0.97 -9.45
N ASN A 73 4.07 0.28 -9.17
CA ASN A 73 4.98 1.33 -8.68
C ASN A 73 4.80 1.58 -7.18
N ASP A 74 4.40 0.56 -6.41
CA ASP A 74 4.28 0.64 -4.97
C ASP A 74 5.67 0.81 -4.32
N ALA A 75 5.85 1.92 -3.60
CA ALA A 75 7.10 2.27 -2.91
C ALA A 75 7.24 1.64 -1.52
N VAL A 76 6.17 1.03 -1.00
CA VAL A 76 6.10 0.41 0.34
C VAL A 76 6.25 -1.11 0.24
N PHE A 77 5.54 -1.74 -0.70
CA PHE A 77 5.57 -3.18 -0.90
C PHE A 77 5.89 -3.53 -2.35
N THR A 78 6.92 -4.32 -2.56
CA THR A 78 7.29 -4.76 -3.91
C THR A 78 6.25 -5.73 -4.47
N ALA A 79 6.12 -5.77 -5.80
CA ALA A 79 5.32 -6.79 -6.50
C ALA A 79 5.71 -8.23 -6.09
N ARG A 80 6.99 -8.46 -5.76
CA ARG A 80 7.48 -9.76 -5.28
C ARG A 80 6.90 -10.12 -3.91
N GLU A 81 6.83 -9.16 -2.99
CA GLU A 81 6.28 -9.37 -1.65
C GLU A 81 4.78 -9.61 -1.70
N THR A 82 4.03 -8.82 -2.48
CA THR A 82 2.59 -9.03 -2.64
C THR A 82 2.27 -10.36 -3.31
N ALA A 83 3.07 -10.79 -4.30
CA ALA A 83 2.94 -12.12 -4.90
C ALA A 83 3.28 -13.25 -3.90
N ALA A 84 4.27 -13.04 -3.02
CA ALA A 84 4.60 -13.99 -1.96
C ALA A 84 3.46 -14.11 -0.95
N THR A 85 2.82 -12.99 -0.58
CA THR A 85 1.63 -12.97 0.26
C THR A 85 0.50 -13.77 -0.38
N ALA A 86 0.20 -13.54 -1.67
CA ALA A 86 -0.83 -14.29 -2.37
C ALA A 86 -0.57 -15.81 -2.35
N ARG A 87 0.67 -16.23 -2.64
CA ARG A 87 1.06 -17.66 -2.55
C ARG A 87 0.89 -18.23 -1.15
N ALA A 88 1.28 -17.48 -0.13
CA ALA A 88 1.20 -17.94 1.25
C ALA A 88 -0.25 -18.13 1.74
N TYR A 89 -1.19 -17.36 1.19
CA TYR A 89 -2.62 -17.48 1.49
C TYR A 89 -3.40 -18.34 0.48
N GLY A 90 -2.78 -18.79 -0.62
CA GLY A 90 -3.49 -19.47 -1.71
C GLY A 90 -4.49 -18.55 -2.43
N ALA A 91 -4.21 -17.25 -2.46
CA ALA A 91 -5.07 -16.22 -3.03
C ALA A 91 -4.75 -15.97 -4.52
N ASP A 92 -5.73 -15.41 -5.23
CA ASP A 92 -5.48 -14.80 -6.53
C ASP A 92 -4.59 -13.57 -6.36
N TRP A 93 -3.69 -13.34 -7.32
CA TRP A 93 -2.83 -12.16 -7.34
C TRP A 93 -3.02 -11.38 -8.62
N GLN A 94 -3.14 -10.06 -8.51
CA GLN A 94 -3.28 -9.16 -9.66
C GLN A 94 -2.39 -7.93 -9.46
N LEU A 95 -1.44 -7.75 -10.37
CA LEU A 95 -0.59 -6.56 -10.42
C LEU A 95 -1.21 -5.54 -11.37
N ILE A 96 -1.46 -4.32 -10.87
CA ILE A 96 -2.06 -3.25 -11.64
C ILE A 96 -0.96 -2.28 -12.12
N PRO A 97 -0.78 -2.13 -13.44
CA PRO A 97 0.25 -1.26 -14.00
C PRO A 97 -0.06 0.22 -13.81
N ASP A 98 1.02 1.01 -13.74
CA ASP A 98 1.00 2.47 -13.59
C ASP A 98 0.28 2.99 -12.33
N LEU A 99 0.21 2.19 -11.26
CA LEU A 99 -0.36 2.60 -9.97
C LEU A 99 0.70 2.61 -8.87
N ALA A 100 0.56 3.55 -7.94
CA ALA A 100 1.32 3.61 -6.69
C ALA A 100 0.53 2.98 -5.52
N HIS A 101 1.09 3.08 -4.31
CA HIS A 101 0.62 2.38 -3.12
C HIS A 101 -0.85 2.64 -2.77
N ASP A 102 -1.30 3.90 -2.75
CA ASP A 102 -2.68 4.26 -2.41
C ASP A 102 -3.60 4.09 -3.63
N LEU A 103 -3.78 2.84 -4.06
CA LEU A 103 -4.56 2.42 -5.23
C LEU A 103 -5.90 3.15 -5.36
N MET A 104 -6.60 3.33 -4.23
CA MET A 104 -7.96 3.92 -4.19
C MET A 104 -7.99 5.43 -4.43
N LEU A 105 -6.89 6.13 -4.19
CA LEU A 105 -6.78 7.58 -4.27
C LEU A 105 -5.89 8.04 -5.43
N ASP A 106 -5.28 7.10 -6.16
CA ASP A 106 -4.45 7.38 -7.32
C ASP A 106 -5.30 7.78 -8.55
N THR A 107 -4.68 8.43 -9.53
CA THR A 107 -5.28 8.88 -10.80
C THR A 107 -5.94 7.76 -11.59
N ARG A 108 -5.42 6.54 -11.51
CA ARG A 108 -5.88 5.36 -12.27
C ARG A 108 -6.65 4.36 -11.41
N TRP A 109 -7.17 4.79 -10.25
CA TRP A 109 -7.87 3.92 -9.27
C TRP A 109 -8.93 3.00 -9.88
N ARG A 110 -9.60 3.45 -10.95
CA ARG A 110 -10.61 2.66 -11.66
C ARG A 110 -10.08 1.31 -12.16
N ARG A 111 -8.81 1.22 -12.57
CA ARG A 111 -8.20 -0.06 -12.96
C ARG A 111 -8.21 -1.07 -11.81
N ALA A 112 -7.88 -0.63 -10.60
CA ALA A 112 -7.94 -1.48 -9.41
C ALA A 112 -9.38 -1.85 -9.06
N ALA A 113 -10.31 -0.89 -9.15
CA ALA A 113 -11.73 -1.12 -8.89
C ALA A 113 -12.36 -2.10 -9.90
N ASP A 114 -12.07 -1.97 -11.19
CA ASP A 114 -12.57 -2.86 -12.24
C ASP A 114 -12.01 -4.28 -12.07
N THR A 115 -10.72 -4.43 -11.71
CA THR A 115 -10.14 -5.74 -11.41
C THR A 115 -10.81 -6.39 -10.20
N LEU A 116 -11.07 -5.62 -9.13
CA LEU A 116 -11.82 -6.12 -7.97
C LEU A 116 -13.23 -6.56 -8.37
N LEU A 117 -13.95 -5.73 -9.13
CA LEU A 117 -15.31 -6.02 -9.58
C LEU A 117 -15.36 -7.30 -10.43
N HIS A 118 -14.46 -7.44 -11.41
CA HIS A 118 -14.38 -8.65 -12.22
C HIS A 118 -14.03 -9.88 -11.38
N TRP A 119 -13.16 -9.72 -10.37
CA TRP A 119 -12.84 -10.81 -9.45
C TRP A 119 -14.06 -11.25 -8.63
N LEU A 120 -14.85 -10.30 -8.10
CA LEU A 120 -16.07 -10.56 -7.36
C LEU A 120 -17.11 -11.31 -8.21
N ILE A 121 -17.37 -10.82 -9.43
CA ILE A 121 -18.31 -11.45 -10.36
C ILE A 121 -17.90 -12.90 -10.67
N ARG A 122 -16.60 -13.15 -10.92
CA ARG A 122 -16.09 -14.51 -11.18
C ARG A 122 -16.28 -15.47 -10.00
N HIS A 123 -16.38 -14.95 -8.78
CA HIS A 123 -16.55 -15.73 -7.55
C HIS A 123 -18.00 -15.73 -7.04
N GLY A 124 -18.94 -15.11 -7.76
CA GLY A 124 -20.37 -15.14 -7.44
C GLY A 124 -20.79 -14.20 -6.31
N PHE A 125 -20.06 -13.10 -6.10
CA PHE A 125 -20.45 -12.01 -5.19
C PHE A 125 -21.27 -10.93 -5.89
#